data_AF-W6TEX1-F1
#
_entry.id   AF-W6TEX1-F1
#
_cell.length_a   1.000
_cell.length_b   1.000
_cell.length_c   1.000
_cell.angle_alpha   90.00
_cell.angle_beta   90.00
_cell.angle_gamma   90.00
#
_symmetry.space_group_name_H-M   'P 1'
#
loop_
_entity.id
_entity.type
_entity.pdbx_description
1 polymer ?
#
loop_
_entity_poly.entity_id
_entity_poly.type
_entity_poly.pdbx_seq_one_letter_code
_entity_poly.pdbx_strand_id
1 'polypeptide(L)'
;MIILKIFFIFSSIFFRYNVFASVISPIEVVLHRLEELEERCKALEQLCLNLQKSLDALRFQKDTKKINPEVNEKLDQKLFSDSPLRSHQETKKFQDVTRHLKKGEIDKALALLDYFIQQKDHQFKVHALYYKGLIFMHKKEYAQAEALFSSAYLCFKNQALCEKPIIKQCEKKKLFPIQILLKSAECLCHLGKKSEATFVCEEIKRNLQKVSDQYRVKIIKKLKSIESYLK
;
A
#
# COMPACT_ATOMS: atom_id res chain seq x y z
N MET A 1 -4.58 84.32 -45.38
CA MET A 1 -5.83 83.52 -45.46
C MET A 1 -5.51 82.16 -46.06
N ILE A 2 -5.45 81.09 -45.23
CA ILE A 2 -5.76 79.67 -45.55
C ILE A 2 -5.25 78.70 -44.45
N ILE A 3 -4.36 79.10 -43.54
CA ILE A 3 -3.79 78.16 -42.53
C ILE A 3 -4.49 78.20 -41.14
N LEU A 4 -5.41 79.13 -40.89
CA LEU A 4 -6.01 79.32 -39.55
C LEU A 4 -7.48 78.86 -39.40
N LYS A 5 -7.99 77.99 -40.28
CA LYS A 5 -9.39 77.51 -40.22
C LYS A 5 -9.58 76.00 -40.15
N ILE A 6 -8.50 75.21 -40.10
CA ILE A 6 -8.60 73.73 -40.03
C ILE A 6 -8.39 73.18 -38.61
N PHE A 7 -7.78 73.96 -37.70
CA PHE A 7 -7.61 73.50 -36.31
C PHE A 7 -8.87 73.66 -35.43
N PHE A 8 -9.88 74.40 -35.88
CA PHE A 8 -11.09 74.65 -35.08
C PHE A 8 -12.22 73.64 -35.32
N ILE A 9 -12.05 72.66 -36.22
CA ILE A 9 -13.09 71.66 -36.55
C ILE A 9 -12.80 70.28 -35.91
N PHE A 10 -11.62 70.07 -35.33
CA PHE A 10 -11.38 68.86 -34.52
C PHE A 10 -11.68 69.05 -33.02
N SER A 11 -12.01 70.28 -32.59
CA SER A 11 -12.39 70.58 -31.20
C SER A 11 -13.83 70.14 -30.82
N SER A 12 -14.63 69.64 -31.78
CA SER A 12 -16.03 69.28 -31.53
C SER A 12 -16.37 67.80 -31.73
N ILE A 13 -15.38 66.93 -31.94
CA ILE A 13 -15.60 65.47 -32.03
C ILE A 13 -14.91 64.69 -30.89
N PHE A 14 -14.02 65.29 -30.10
CA PHE A 14 -13.44 64.62 -28.93
C PHE A 14 -14.23 64.83 -27.62
N PHE A 15 -15.36 65.52 -27.67
CA PHE A 15 -16.29 65.65 -26.54
C PHE A 15 -17.43 64.66 -26.66
N ARG A 16 -17.14 63.37 -26.44
CA ARG A 16 -18.09 62.30 -26.04
C ARG A 16 -17.37 60.96 -26.13
N TYR A 17 -16.55 60.66 -25.14
CA TYR A 17 -16.31 59.33 -24.56
C TYR A 17 -15.28 59.51 -23.44
N ASN A 18 -15.64 60.28 -22.40
CA ASN A 18 -14.99 60.13 -21.10
C ASN A 18 -15.64 58.94 -20.39
N VAL A 19 -15.36 57.74 -20.90
CA VAL A 19 -15.25 56.59 -20.03
C VAL A 19 -13.91 56.79 -19.36
N PHE A 20 -13.91 57.17 -18.08
CA PHE A 20 -12.71 57.08 -17.25
C PHE A 20 -12.35 55.59 -17.13
N ALA A 21 -11.72 55.04 -18.17
CA ALA A 21 -10.82 53.93 -17.99
C ALA A 21 -9.59 54.56 -17.34
N SER A 22 -9.51 54.50 -16.01
CA SER A 22 -8.30 54.78 -15.27
C SER A 22 -7.18 53.98 -15.93
N VAL A 23 -6.33 54.64 -16.71
CA VAL A 23 -5.10 54.03 -17.22
C VAL A 23 -4.24 53.84 -15.98
N ILE A 24 -4.35 52.66 -15.37
CA ILE A 24 -3.55 52.25 -14.23
C ILE A 24 -2.09 52.45 -14.68
N SER A 25 -1.37 53.30 -13.96
CA SER A 25 0.01 53.63 -14.31
C SER A 25 0.82 52.33 -14.36
N PRO A 26 1.76 52.16 -15.31
CA PRO A 26 2.64 50.98 -15.34
C PRO A 26 3.30 50.68 -13.99
N ILE A 27 3.55 51.72 -13.19
CA ILE A 27 4.08 51.62 -11.82
C ILE A 27 3.08 50.99 -10.86
N GLU A 28 1.80 51.32 -10.99
CA GLU A 28 0.71 50.82 -10.14
C GLU A 28 0.38 49.35 -10.46
N VAL A 29 0.51 48.94 -11.73
CA VAL A 29 0.47 47.52 -12.12
C VAL A 29 1.64 46.73 -11.51
N VAL A 30 2.84 47.32 -11.47
CA VAL A 30 4.03 46.69 -10.87
C VAL A 30 3.86 46.57 -9.35
N LEU A 31 3.34 47.60 -8.68
CA LEU A 31 3.07 47.58 -7.25
C LEU A 31 2.03 46.50 -6.88
N HIS A 32 0.93 46.43 -7.61
CA HIS A 32 -0.08 45.39 -7.39
C HIS A 32 0.49 43.97 -7.60
N ARG A 33 1.36 43.77 -8.60
CA ARG A 33 2.02 42.47 -8.81
C ARG A 33 3.02 42.13 -7.71
N LEU A 34 3.71 43.13 -7.16
CA LEU A 34 4.62 42.94 -6.03
C LEU A 34 3.85 42.57 -4.76
N GLU A 35 2.72 43.22 -4.52
CA GLU A 35 1.83 42.90 -3.39
C GLU A 35 1.24 41.50 -3.53
N GLU A 36 0.77 41.12 -4.72
CA GLU A 36 0.31 39.75 -5.00
C GLU A 36 1.42 38.70 -4.82
N LEU A 37 2.65 39.01 -5.22
CA LEU A 37 3.81 38.14 -5.00
C LEU A 37 4.15 38.02 -3.51
N GLU A 38 4.05 39.10 -2.75
CA GLU A 38 4.27 39.11 -1.31
C GLU A 38 3.23 38.24 -0.58
N GLU A 39 1.95 38.35 -0.95
CA GLU A 39 0.90 37.49 -0.39
C GLU A 39 1.12 36.01 -0.73
N ARG A 40 1.53 35.70 -1.96
CA ARG A 40 1.86 34.33 -2.37
C ARG A 40 3.06 33.77 -1.59
N CYS A 41 4.08 34.60 -1.36
CA CYS A 41 5.23 34.22 -0.53
C CYS A 41 4.81 33.94 0.92
N LYS A 42 3.98 34.80 1.53
CA LYS A 42 3.43 34.58 2.88
C LYS A 42 2.61 33.28 2.96
N ALA A 43 1.77 33.01 1.96
CA ALA A 43 1.00 31.77 1.89
C ALA A 43 1.91 30.53 1.77
N LEU A 44 2.98 30.62 0.98
CA LEU A 44 3.96 29.54 0.82
C LEU A 44 4.74 29.27 2.11
N GLU A 45 5.16 30.32 2.82
CA GLU A 45 5.80 30.20 4.13
C GLU A 45 4.89 29.52 5.15
N GLN A 46 3.61 29.87 5.15
CA GLN A 46 2.62 29.28 6.04
C GLN A 46 2.37 27.79 5.72
N LEU A 47 2.38 27.42 4.44
CA LEU A 47 2.36 26.02 4.00
C LEU A 47 3.61 25.26 4.45
N CYS A 48 4.80 25.85 4.30
CA CYS A 48 6.04 25.26 4.76
C CYS A 48 6.04 25.04 6.28
N LEU A 49 5.54 25.99 7.06
CA LEU A 49 5.39 25.86 8.51
C LEU A 49 4.38 24.75 8.89
N ASN A 50 3.28 24.63 8.15
CA ASN A 50 2.29 23.57 8.38
C ASN A 50 2.83 22.18 8.01
N LEU A 51 3.60 22.08 6.93
CA LEU A 51 4.31 20.86 6.54
C LEU A 51 5.37 20.49 7.58
N GLN A 52 6.13 21.47 8.07
CA GLN A 52 7.14 21.26 9.11
C GLN A 52 6.49 20.75 10.41
N LYS A 53 5.40 21.39 10.86
CA LYS A 53 4.62 20.92 12.02
C LYS A 53 4.06 19.52 11.83
N SER A 54 3.57 19.20 10.62
CA SER A 54 3.06 17.86 10.28
C SER A 54 4.17 16.82 10.29
N LEU A 55 5.36 17.19 9.78
CA LEU A 55 6.53 16.34 9.76
C LEU A 55 7.10 16.11 11.16
N ASP A 56 7.09 17.13 12.01
CA ASP A 56 7.47 17.01 13.41
C ASP A 56 6.45 16.19 14.19
N ALA A 57 5.14 16.35 13.94
CA ALA A 57 4.10 15.47 14.50
C ALA A 57 4.28 14.00 14.06
N LEU A 58 4.69 13.76 12.81
CA LEU A 58 5.04 12.42 12.31
C LEU A 58 6.33 11.87 12.94
N ARG A 59 7.33 12.71 13.20
CA ARG A 59 8.55 12.33 13.94
C ARG A 59 8.23 11.98 15.40
N PHE A 60 7.41 12.78 16.07
CA PHE A 60 6.91 12.47 17.41
C PHE A 60 6.06 11.20 17.43
N GLN A 61 5.24 10.94 16.41
CA GLN A 61 4.53 9.67 16.27
C GLN A 61 5.49 8.49 16.01
N LYS A 62 6.57 8.71 15.26
CA LYS A 62 7.59 7.68 15.00
C LYS A 62 8.38 7.34 16.26
N ASP A 63 8.67 8.31 17.10
CA ASP A 63 9.40 8.12 18.36
C ASP A 63 8.49 7.58 19.48
N THR A 64 7.20 7.93 19.51
CA THR A 64 6.23 7.29 20.42
C THR A 64 5.81 5.89 19.97
N LYS A 65 5.75 5.64 18.65
CA LYS A 65 5.64 4.28 18.09
C LYS A 65 6.95 3.48 18.18
N LYS A 66 8.03 3.92 18.83
CA LYS A 66 9.12 2.99 19.22
C LYS A 66 8.74 2.05 20.36
N ILE A 67 7.59 2.27 21.00
CA ILE A 67 6.98 1.29 21.89
C ILE A 67 6.00 0.45 21.03
N ASN A 68 6.49 -0.67 20.50
CA ASN A 68 5.78 -1.77 19.81
C ASN A 68 5.46 -1.71 18.29
N PRO A 69 6.48 -1.65 17.41
CA PRO A 69 6.43 -2.27 16.08
C PRO A 69 7.51 -3.34 15.91
N GLU A 70 8.63 -3.22 16.64
CA GLU A 70 9.74 -4.19 16.61
C GLU A 70 9.32 -5.57 17.14
N VAL A 71 8.28 -5.65 17.96
CA VAL A 71 7.77 -6.93 18.48
C VAL A 71 6.96 -7.68 17.42
N ASN A 72 6.35 -7.00 16.43
CA ASN A 72 5.59 -7.67 15.37
C ASN A 72 6.44 -8.03 14.15
N GLU A 73 7.40 -7.20 13.74
CA GLU A 73 8.31 -7.54 12.63
C GLU A 73 9.30 -8.66 13.00
N LYS A 74 9.85 -8.65 14.23
CA LYS A 74 10.75 -9.73 14.68
C LYS A 74 10.02 -11.04 15.00
N LEU A 75 8.73 -11.00 15.35
CA LEU A 75 7.93 -12.20 15.60
C LEU A 75 7.48 -12.87 14.30
N ASP A 76 7.11 -12.10 13.28
CA ASP A 76 6.82 -12.63 11.95
C ASP A 76 8.10 -13.20 11.29
N GLN A 77 9.26 -12.55 11.46
CA GLN A 77 10.52 -13.11 10.95
C GLN A 77 10.93 -14.43 11.61
N LYS A 78 10.63 -14.68 12.89
CA LYS A 78 11.02 -15.93 13.58
C LYS A 78 9.96 -17.04 13.56
N LEU A 79 8.68 -16.74 13.32
CA LEU A 79 7.68 -17.77 13.05
C LEU A 79 7.71 -18.25 11.60
N PHE A 80 8.16 -17.40 10.67
CA PHE A 80 7.99 -17.57 9.23
C PHE A 80 9.32 -17.52 8.43
N SER A 81 10.49 -17.54 9.09
CA SER A 81 11.81 -17.70 8.45
C SER A 81 12.02 -19.08 7.82
N ASP A 82 11.28 -20.09 8.31
CA ASP A 82 11.29 -21.41 7.71
C ASP A 82 10.35 -21.42 6.51
N SER A 83 10.91 -21.16 5.33
CA SER A 83 10.21 -21.33 4.06
C SER A 83 9.53 -22.72 4.04
N PRO A 84 8.27 -22.84 3.57
CA PRO A 84 7.57 -24.12 3.51
C PRO A 84 8.13 -25.09 2.44
N LEU A 85 9.24 -24.73 1.81
CA LEU A 85 9.85 -25.40 0.67
C LEU A 85 10.54 -26.71 1.12
N ARG A 86 10.13 -27.81 0.50
CA ARG A 86 10.39 -29.22 0.82
C ARG A 86 11.67 -29.78 0.19
N SER A 87 12.39 -29.05 -0.66
CA SER A 87 13.62 -29.59 -1.28
C SER A 87 14.66 -28.53 -1.68
N HIS A 88 15.91 -28.96 -1.82
CA HIS A 88 17.06 -28.15 -2.26
C HIS A 88 16.88 -27.52 -3.66
N GLN A 89 15.93 -28.01 -4.47
CA GLN A 89 15.56 -27.41 -5.76
C GLN A 89 14.47 -26.34 -5.62
N GLU A 90 13.56 -26.51 -4.66
CA GLU A 90 12.49 -25.56 -4.33
C GLU A 90 13.07 -24.24 -3.76
N THR A 91 14.11 -24.33 -2.95
CA THR A 91 14.85 -23.15 -2.44
C THR A 91 15.51 -22.37 -3.56
N LYS A 92 16.16 -23.01 -4.54
CA LYS A 92 16.90 -22.31 -5.60
C LYS A 92 16.02 -21.39 -6.45
N LYS A 93 14.80 -21.82 -6.82
CA LYS A 93 13.90 -21.01 -7.68
C LYS A 93 13.25 -19.82 -6.95
N PHE A 94 12.90 -19.96 -5.66
CA PHE A 94 12.43 -18.82 -4.83
C PHE A 94 13.57 -18.01 -4.22
N GLN A 95 14.80 -18.50 -4.26
CA GLN A 95 15.99 -17.74 -3.85
C GLN A 95 16.16 -16.51 -4.72
N ASP A 96 15.86 -16.60 -6.02
CA ASP A 96 15.91 -15.44 -6.93
C ASP A 96 14.83 -14.41 -6.59
N VAL A 97 13.60 -14.85 -6.30
CA VAL A 97 12.54 -13.95 -5.79
C VAL A 97 13.01 -13.25 -4.51
N THR A 98 13.53 -14.01 -3.55
CA THR A 98 14.04 -13.47 -2.28
C THR A 98 15.22 -12.54 -2.49
N ARG A 99 16.11 -12.85 -3.44
CA ARG A 99 17.29 -12.04 -3.80
C ARG A 99 16.87 -10.71 -4.41
N HIS A 100 15.92 -10.72 -5.36
CA HIS A 100 15.39 -9.51 -5.96
C HIS A 100 14.69 -8.64 -4.91
N LEU A 101 13.87 -9.23 -4.02
CA LEU A 101 13.25 -8.50 -2.91
C LEU A 101 14.28 -7.86 -1.97
N LYS A 102 15.34 -8.60 -1.60
CA LYS A 102 16.43 -8.05 -0.76
C LYS A 102 17.18 -6.89 -1.42
N LYS A 103 17.24 -6.86 -2.75
CA LYS A 103 17.85 -5.78 -3.53
C LYS A 103 16.88 -4.62 -3.82
N GLY A 104 15.61 -4.73 -3.40
CA GLY A 104 14.56 -3.76 -3.73
C GLY A 104 14.05 -3.84 -5.18
N GLU A 105 14.45 -4.86 -5.94
CA GLU A 105 14.01 -5.08 -7.33
C GLU A 105 12.62 -5.73 -7.37
N ILE A 106 11.61 -5.00 -6.87
CA ILE A 106 10.25 -5.51 -6.69
C ILE A 106 9.63 -5.97 -8.02
N ASP A 107 9.84 -5.24 -9.11
CA ASP A 107 9.25 -5.57 -10.42
C ASP A 107 9.80 -6.88 -10.98
N LYS A 108 11.10 -7.15 -10.78
CA LYS A 108 11.72 -8.44 -11.17
C LYS A 108 11.19 -9.59 -10.33
N ALA A 109 11.01 -9.36 -9.02
CA ALA A 109 10.41 -10.36 -8.15
C ALA A 109 8.96 -10.68 -8.56
N LEU A 110 8.17 -9.66 -8.89
CA LEU A 110 6.79 -9.82 -9.38
C LEU A 110 6.74 -10.57 -10.71
N ALA A 111 7.60 -10.24 -11.68
CA ALA A 111 7.66 -10.93 -12.96
C ALA A 111 7.96 -12.43 -12.81
N LEU A 112 8.89 -12.79 -11.91
CA LEU A 112 9.18 -14.20 -11.61
C LEU A 112 8.01 -14.91 -10.93
N LEU A 113 7.30 -14.23 -10.03
CA LEU A 113 6.10 -14.78 -9.39
C LEU A 113 4.98 -15.00 -10.41
N ASP A 114 4.78 -14.05 -11.34
CA ASP A 114 3.80 -14.19 -12.41
C ASP A 114 4.09 -15.34 -13.35
N TYR A 115 5.36 -15.54 -13.70
CA TYR A 115 5.80 -16.72 -14.43
C TYR A 115 5.38 -18.03 -13.72
N PHE A 116 5.60 -18.14 -12.41
CA PHE A 116 5.17 -19.34 -11.65
C PHE A 116 3.65 -19.50 -11.55
N ILE A 117 2.88 -18.41 -11.61
CA ILE A 117 1.42 -18.44 -11.53
C ILE A 117 0.79 -18.87 -12.86
N GLN A 118 1.38 -18.43 -13.98
CA GLN A 118 0.88 -18.69 -15.33
C GLN A 118 1.16 -20.11 -15.81
N GLN A 119 2.19 -20.78 -15.28
CA GLN A 119 2.44 -22.17 -15.62
C GLN A 119 1.31 -23.10 -15.13
N LYS A 120 0.75 -23.87 -16.06
CA LYS A 120 -0.26 -24.90 -15.76
C LYS A 120 0.36 -25.97 -14.84
N ASP A 121 -0.39 -26.34 -13.81
CA ASP A 121 -0.04 -27.39 -12.83
C ASP A 121 1.33 -27.24 -12.16
N HIS A 122 1.76 -25.99 -11.96
CA HIS A 122 3.00 -25.73 -11.28
C HIS A 122 2.83 -25.91 -9.76
N GLN A 123 3.57 -26.86 -9.18
CA GLN A 123 3.57 -27.17 -7.74
C GLN A 123 3.80 -25.94 -6.84
N PHE A 124 4.40 -24.88 -7.37
CA PHE A 124 4.70 -23.66 -6.63
C PHE A 124 3.67 -22.53 -6.77
N LYS A 125 2.60 -22.75 -7.54
CA LYS A 125 1.59 -21.71 -7.80
C LYS A 125 1.03 -21.10 -6.52
N VAL A 126 0.75 -21.93 -5.51
CA VAL A 126 0.26 -21.47 -4.19
C VAL A 126 1.29 -20.56 -3.50
N HIS A 127 2.56 -20.95 -3.49
CA HIS A 127 3.64 -20.16 -2.90
C HIS A 127 3.83 -18.83 -3.65
N ALA A 128 3.76 -18.87 -4.97
CA ALA A 128 3.89 -17.67 -5.79
C ALA A 128 2.76 -16.67 -5.53
N LEU A 129 1.51 -17.14 -5.45
CA LEU A 129 0.35 -16.32 -5.07
C LEU A 129 0.53 -15.72 -3.67
N TYR A 130 0.99 -16.52 -2.70
CA TYR A 130 1.24 -16.07 -1.34
C TYR A 130 2.30 -14.95 -1.27
N TYR A 131 3.48 -15.15 -1.89
CA TYR A 131 4.54 -14.13 -1.90
C TYR A 131 4.12 -12.87 -2.67
N LYS A 132 3.39 -13.02 -3.76
CA LYS A 132 2.83 -11.87 -4.49
C LYS A 132 1.85 -11.10 -3.61
N GLY A 133 0.99 -11.79 -2.85
CA GLY A 133 0.09 -11.19 -1.87
C GLY A 133 0.82 -10.42 -0.77
N LEU A 134 1.93 -10.96 -0.25
CA LEU A 134 2.76 -10.26 0.73
C LEU A 134 3.35 -8.96 0.17
N ILE A 135 3.82 -8.95 -1.08
CA ILE A 135 4.34 -7.74 -1.73
C ILE A 135 3.26 -6.66 -1.79
N PHE A 136 2.04 -7.01 -2.20
CA PHE A 136 0.92 -6.05 -2.24
C PHE A 136 0.51 -5.58 -0.84
N MET A 137 0.53 -6.47 0.15
CA MET A 137 0.27 -6.10 1.54
C MET A 137 1.31 -5.10 2.06
N HIS A 138 2.59 -5.27 1.73
CA HIS A 138 3.65 -4.29 2.05
C HIS A 138 3.43 -2.94 1.35
N LYS A 139 2.86 -2.94 0.14
CA LYS A 139 2.42 -1.72 -0.56
C LYS A 139 1.10 -1.14 -0.04
N LYS A 140 0.48 -1.77 0.98
CA LYS A 140 -0.85 -1.43 1.53
C LYS A 140 -2.00 -1.58 0.51
N GLU A 141 -1.79 -2.35 -0.56
CA GLU A 141 -2.80 -2.68 -1.55
C GLU A 141 -3.62 -3.90 -1.09
N TYR A 142 -4.35 -3.72 0.02
CA TYR A 142 -4.98 -4.84 0.75
C TYR A 142 -6.03 -5.60 -0.06
N ALA A 143 -6.74 -4.95 -0.99
CA ALA A 143 -7.73 -5.60 -1.85
C ALA A 143 -7.07 -6.60 -2.82
N GLN A 144 -5.95 -6.20 -3.42
CA GLN A 144 -5.19 -7.09 -4.32
C GLN A 144 -4.52 -8.21 -3.54
N ALA A 145 -3.99 -7.91 -2.36
CA ALA A 145 -3.40 -8.90 -1.47
C ALA A 145 -4.43 -9.97 -1.04
N GLU A 146 -5.64 -9.56 -0.64
CA GLU A 146 -6.72 -10.46 -0.25
C GLU A 146 -7.11 -11.38 -1.41
N ALA A 147 -7.32 -10.84 -2.62
CA ALA A 147 -7.66 -11.66 -3.78
C ALA A 147 -6.59 -12.74 -4.07
N LEU A 148 -5.31 -12.40 -3.87
CA LEU A 148 -4.20 -13.34 -4.02
C LEU A 148 -4.17 -14.39 -2.91
N PHE A 149 -4.41 -14.03 -1.65
CA PHE A 149 -4.48 -14.99 -0.55
C PHE A 149 -5.66 -15.94 -0.69
N SER A 150 -6.84 -15.42 -1.05
CA SER A 150 -8.02 -16.22 -1.34
C SER A 150 -7.77 -17.19 -2.50
N SER A 151 -7.14 -16.72 -3.59
CA SER A 151 -6.73 -17.57 -4.72
C SER A 151 -5.70 -18.64 -4.31
N ALA A 152 -4.73 -18.29 -3.45
CA ALA A 152 -3.74 -19.22 -2.95
C ALA A 152 -4.39 -20.33 -2.11
N TYR A 153 -5.31 -19.97 -1.22
CA TYR A 153 -6.02 -20.93 -0.38
C TYR A 153 -6.89 -21.89 -1.20
N LEU A 154 -7.62 -21.39 -2.20
CA LEU A 154 -8.40 -22.24 -3.11
C LEU A 154 -7.51 -23.18 -3.92
N CYS A 155 -6.39 -22.67 -4.45
CA CYS A 155 -5.43 -23.48 -5.20
C CYS A 155 -4.84 -24.60 -4.33
N PHE A 156 -4.49 -24.31 -3.08
CA PHE A 156 -4.01 -25.31 -2.11
C PHE A 156 -5.07 -26.38 -1.82
N LYS A 157 -6.32 -25.97 -1.59
CA LYS A 157 -7.44 -26.89 -1.33
C LYS A 157 -7.67 -27.84 -2.51
N ASN A 158 -7.59 -27.33 -3.74
CA ASN A 158 -7.77 -28.13 -4.95
C ASN A 158 -6.60 -29.10 -5.18
N GLN A 159 -5.36 -28.68 -4.90
CA GLN A 159 -4.19 -29.58 -4.97
C GLN A 159 -4.28 -30.72 -3.95
N ALA A 160 -4.75 -30.44 -2.74
CA ALA A 160 -4.93 -31.45 -1.69
C ALA A 160 -6.01 -32.50 -2.02
N LEU A 161 -6.95 -32.20 -2.92
CA LEU A 161 -7.97 -33.15 -3.39
C LEU A 161 -7.45 -34.08 -4.50
N CYS A 162 -6.42 -33.66 -5.24
CA CYS A 162 -5.84 -34.43 -6.35
C CYS A 162 -4.65 -35.34 -5.94
N GLU A 163 -3.92 -35.01 -4.87
CA GLU A 163 -2.78 -35.82 -4.41
C GLU A 163 -3.22 -36.92 -3.42
N LYS A 164 -3.07 -38.20 -3.79
CA LYS A 164 -3.17 -39.33 -2.85
C LYS A 164 -2.10 -39.18 -1.75
N PRO A 165 -2.40 -39.53 -0.48
CA PRO A 165 -1.55 -39.20 0.66
C PRO A 165 -0.29 -40.07 0.65
N ILE A 166 0.79 -39.58 0.05
CA ILE A 166 2.11 -40.19 0.23
C ILE A 166 2.64 -39.79 1.62
N ILE A 167 2.94 -40.85 2.37
CA ILE A 167 3.23 -40.97 3.79
C ILE A 167 4.26 -39.94 4.30
N LYS A 168 4.09 -39.58 5.59
CA LYS A 168 4.77 -38.53 6.41
C LYS A 168 4.23 -37.11 6.21
N GLN A 169 3.08 -36.87 6.84
CA GLN A 169 2.53 -35.53 7.11
C GLN A 169 3.52 -34.72 7.94
N CYS A 170 4.37 -33.94 7.27
CA CYS A 170 5.16 -32.92 7.94
C CYS A 170 4.21 -31.83 8.47
N GLU A 171 4.32 -31.47 9.74
CA GLU A 171 3.50 -30.43 10.39
C GLU A 171 3.48 -29.11 9.60
N LYS A 172 4.56 -28.82 8.87
CA LYS A 172 4.69 -27.66 7.97
C LYS A 172 3.62 -27.60 6.88
N LYS A 173 3.15 -28.75 6.34
CA LYS A 173 2.05 -28.79 5.36
C LYS A 173 0.71 -28.34 5.96
N LYS A 174 0.50 -28.52 7.27
CA LYS A 174 -0.74 -28.12 7.97
C LYS A 174 -0.72 -26.64 8.37
N LEU A 175 0.47 -26.07 8.54
CA LEU A 175 0.68 -24.68 8.94
C LEU A 175 0.48 -23.70 7.78
N PHE A 176 0.95 -24.04 6.59
CA PHE A 176 0.90 -23.15 5.43
C PHE A 176 -0.50 -22.62 5.06
N PRO A 177 -1.57 -23.44 4.98
CA PRO A 177 -2.91 -22.92 4.72
C PRO A 177 -3.39 -21.95 5.81
N ILE A 178 -2.99 -22.16 7.07
CA ILE A 178 -3.34 -21.25 8.17
C ILE A 178 -2.60 -19.93 8.04
N GLN A 179 -1.36 -19.93 7.54
CA GLN A 179 -0.61 -18.70 7.25
C GLN A 179 -1.29 -17.85 6.19
N ILE A 180 -1.78 -18.48 5.11
CA ILE A 180 -2.54 -17.81 4.06
C ILE A 180 -3.80 -17.16 4.66
N LEU A 181 -4.57 -17.93 5.44
CA LEU A 181 -5.80 -17.44 6.07
C LEU A 181 -5.52 -16.30 7.07
N LEU A 182 -4.45 -16.36 7.85
CA LEU A 182 -4.07 -15.27 8.76
C LEU A 182 -3.80 -13.97 8.01
N LYS A 183 -3.05 -14.03 6.90
CA LYS A 183 -2.78 -12.85 6.06
C LYS A 183 -4.02 -12.36 5.33
N SER A 184 -4.90 -13.26 4.92
CA SER A 184 -6.22 -12.90 4.37
C SER A 184 -7.06 -12.14 5.41
N ALA A 185 -7.13 -12.63 6.66
CA ALA A 185 -7.88 -11.98 7.73
C ALA A 185 -7.31 -10.58 8.06
N GLU A 186 -5.98 -10.44 8.11
CA GLU A 186 -5.32 -9.14 8.26
C GLU A 186 -5.75 -8.15 7.16
N CYS A 187 -5.77 -8.60 5.90
CA CYS A 187 -6.20 -7.75 4.78
C CYS A 187 -7.68 -7.36 4.89
N LEU A 188 -8.56 -8.31 5.23
CA LEU A 188 -10.00 -8.05 5.39
C LEU A 188 -10.28 -7.05 6.52
N CYS A 189 -9.55 -7.11 7.62
CA CYS A 189 -9.60 -6.10 8.68
C CYS A 189 -9.23 -4.71 8.16
N HIS A 190 -8.14 -4.59 7.40
CA HIS A 190 -7.72 -3.31 6.80
C HIS A 190 -8.73 -2.77 5.78
N LEU A 191 -9.48 -3.64 5.12
CA LEU A 191 -10.54 -3.27 4.17
C LEU A 191 -11.87 -2.93 4.85
N GLY A 192 -11.99 -3.07 6.18
CA GLY A 192 -13.24 -2.87 6.91
C GLY A 192 -14.30 -3.97 6.69
N LYS A 193 -13.91 -5.08 6.05
CA LYS A 193 -14.79 -6.23 5.74
C LYS A 193 -14.91 -7.16 6.95
N LYS A 194 -15.53 -6.66 8.03
CA LYS A 194 -15.59 -7.33 9.33
C LYS A 194 -16.22 -8.74 9.27
N SER A 195 -17.34 -8.91 8.57
CA SER A 195 -18.04 -10.20 8.44
C SER A 195 -17.18 -11.27 7.76
N GLU A 196 -16.52 -10.92 6.65
CA GLU A 196 -15.60 -11.80 5.92
C GLU A 196 -14.39 -12.16 6.80
N ALA A 197 -13.81 -11.17 7.51
CA ALA A 197 -12.70 -11.41 8.42
C ALA A 197 -13.08 -12.37 9.56
N THR A 198 -14.27 -12.20 10.18
CA THR A 198 -14.78 -13.12 11.20
C THR A 198 -14.93 -14.54 10.66
N PHE A 199 -15.47 -14.69 9.44
CA PHE A 199 -15.59 -16.00 8.79
C PHE A 199 -14.22 -16.68 8.61
N VAL A 200 -13.22 -15.93 8.13
CA VAL A 200 -11.85 -16.45 7.98
C VAL A 200 -11.24 -16.82 9.34
N CYS A 201 -11.47 -16.03 10.39
CA CYS A 201 -11.02 -16.34 11.74
C CYS A 201 -11.62 -17.65 12.27
N GLU A 202 -12.91 -17.90 12.04
CA GLU A 202 -13.55 -19.17 12.40
C GLU A 202 -12.98 -20.35 11.60
N GLU A 203 -12.68 -20.17 10.32
CA GLU A 203 -12.03 -21.19 9.50
C GLU A 203 -10.61 -21.52 10.00
N ILE A 204 -9.87 -20.52 10.49
CA ILE A 204 -8.58 -20.75 11.18
C ILE A 204 -8.80 -21.60 12.44
N LYS A 205 -9.79 -21.27 13.28
CA LYS A 205 -10.08 -22.02 14.52
C LYS A 205 -10.39 -23.49 14.24
N ARG A 206 -11.13 -23.80 13.18
CA ARG A 206 -11.41 -25.19 12.77
C ARG A 206 -10.15 -25.95 12.38
N ASN A 207 -9.21 -25.27 11.71
CA ASN A 207 -7.96 -25.88 11.25
C ASN A 207 -6.88 -25.96 12.35
N LEU A 208 -7.00 -25.18 13.44
CA LEU A 208 -6.09 -25.23 14.60
C LEU A 208 -6.05 -26.60 15.30
N GLN A 209 -7.14 -27.36 15.26
CA GLN A 209 -7.21 -28.70 15.86
C GLN A 209 -6.17 -29.66 15.24
N LYS A 210 -5.77 -29.42 13.99
CA LYS A 210 -4.87 -30.29 13.22
C LYS A 210 -3.39 -29.94 13.41
N VAL A 211 -3.08 -28.89 14.17
CA VAL A 211 -1.73 -28.32 14.36
C VAL A 211 -1.21 -28.61 15.78
N SER A 212 0.09 -28.85 15.89
CA SER A 212 0.82 -29.02 17.15
C SER A 212 0.65 -27.82 18.10
N ASP A 213 0.62 -28.10 19.40
CA ASP A 213 0.34 -27.11 20.44
C ASP A 213 1.35 -25.96 20.47
N GLN A 214 2.62 -26.21 20.09
CA GLN A 214 3.66 -25.18 20.03
C GLN A 214 3.31 -24.03 19.06
N TYR A 215 2.73 -24.36 17.90
CA TYR A 215 2.31 -23.36 16.92
C TYR A 215 0.92 -22.81 17.23
N ARG A 216 0.05 -23.63 17.80
CA ARG A 216 -1.32 -23.24 18.19
C ARG A 216 -1.33 -22.02 19.10
N VAL A 217 -0.47 -21.98 20.12
CA VAL A 217 -0.37 -20.82 21.04
C VAL A 217 -0.04 -19.52 20.28
N LYS A 218 0.92 -19.59 19.36
CA LYS A 218 1.35 -18.44 18.55
C LYS A 218 0.24 -17.96 17.61
N ILE A 219 -0.45 -18.90 16.95
CA ILE A 219 -1.56 -18.60 16.05
C ILE A 219 -2.73 -17.98 16.84
N ILE A 220 -3.08 -18.53 18.00
CA ILE A 220 -4.14 -17.97 18.87
C ILE A 220 -3.81 -16.53 19.29
N LYS A 221 -2.55 -16.26 19.68
CA LYS A 221 -2.12 -14.90 20.04
C LYS A 221 -2.35 -13.92 18.87
N LYS A 222 -1.99 -14.34 17.66
CA LYS A 222 -2.17 -13.53 16.45
C LYS A 222 -3.64 -13.34 16.09
N LEU A 223 -4.43 -14.41 16.17
CA LEU A 223 -5.87 -14.39 15.95
C LEU A 223 -6.59 -13.41 16.90
N LYS A 224 -6.26 -13.43 18.19
CA LYS A 224 -6.80 -12.49 19.18
C LYS A 224 -6.47 -11.03 18.83
N SER A 225 -5.27 -10.77 18.31
CA SER A 225 -4.90 -9.45 17.83
C SER A 225 -5.78 -9.02 16.65
N ILE A 226 -6.04 -9.91 15.69
CA ILE A 226 -6.92 -9.64 14.55
C ILE A 226 -8.36 -9.39 15.02
N GLU A 227 -8.89 -10.25 15.89
CA GLU A 227 -10.24 -10.13 16.45
C GLU A 227 -10.44 -8.84 17.24
N SER A 228 -9.40 -8.29 17.87
CA SER A 228 -9.47 -7.01 18.56
C SER A 228 -9.79 -5.83 17.62
N TYR A 229 -9.39 -5.90 16.35
CA TYR A 229 -9.73 -4.90 15.33
C TYR A 229 -11.15 -5.09 14.74
N LEU A 230 -11.81 -6.21 15.04
CA LEU A 230 -13.15 -6.51 14.54
C LEU A 230 -14.27 -6.00 15.46
N LYS A 231 -13.98 -5.82 16.75
CA LYS A 231 -14.87 -5.15 17.71
C LYS A 231 -14.98 -3.68 17.33
#